data_AF-A0A7M4ASI5-F1
#
_entry.id   AF-A0A7M4ASI5-F1
#
_cell.length_a   1.000
_cell.length_b   1.000
_cell.length_c   1.000
_cell.angle_alpha   90.00
_cell.angle_beta   90.00
_cell.angle_gamma   90.00
#
_symmetry.space_group_name_H-M   'P 1'
#
loop_
_entity.id
_entity.type
_entity.pdbx_description
1 polymer ?
#
loop_
_entity_poly.entity_id
_entity_poly.type
_entity_poly.pdbx_seq_one_letter_code
_entity_poly.pdbx_strand_id
1 'polypeptide(L)'
;MPTPEEMVNPEIPMMPTQESAPVAAQETASAELLLVPVEPQTKAVEPSPQPEVDLAKVALDAAAKTVNPTYQSTSSNAISNQDVAWFNQGVQLIEDKKYREALSCFDRALPAFAGDDAMIIRILNNRGNAFYFLEEYPKCVESYHQAMMIRPTEVRGETLYNMGTAYAEMERYRDAIKCFEQAMPRGLSDEAKRRAKDQIRRCNILQKAMDKKRKKR
;
A
#
# COMPACT_ATOMS: atom_id res chain seq x y z
N MET A 1 10.58 56.62 -32.12
CA MET A 1 9.14 56.97 -32.11
C MET A 1 8.90 57.88 -33.30
N PRO A 2 7.88 57.70 -34.16
CA PRO A 2 6.62 56.99 -33.93
C PRO A 2 6.22 55.95 -35.02
N THR A 3 5.31 55.04 -34.68
CA THR A 3 4.34 54.33 -35.56
C THR A 3 3.18 55.30 -35.90
N PRO A 4 2.19 55.06 -36.80
CA PRO A 4 1.53 53.78 -37.14
C PRO A 4 1.00 53.69 -38.59
N GLU A 5 0.34 52.59 -38.96
CA GLU A 5 -1.03 52.57 -39.54
C GLU A 5 -1.39 51.18 -40.09
N GLU A 6 -2.52 50.66 -39.62
CA GLU A 6 -3.28 49.57 -40.21
C GLU A 6 -3.70 49.91 -41.64
N MET A 7 -3.97 48.90 -42.48
CA MET A 7 -5.23 48.75 -43.23
C MET A 7 -5.11 47.53 -44.16
N VAL A 8 -5.93 46.50 -43.92
CA VAL A 8 -7.11 46.14 -44.75
C VAL A 8 -6.77 45.33 -46.00
N ASN A 9 -7.10 44.04 -45.91
CA ASN A 9 -7.43 43.05 -46.96
C ASN A 9 -8.29 43.64 -48.10
N PRO A 10 -8.61 42.98 -49.24
CA PRO A 10 -8.46 41.55 -49.58
C PRO A 10 -8.10 41.30 -51.07
N GLU A 11 -8.38 40.08 -51.55
CA GLU A 11 -8.96 39.78 -52.88
C GLU A 11 -8.08 38.98 -53.87
N ILE A 12 -8.55 37.76 -54.11
CA ILE A 12 -8.08 36.78 -55.09
C ILE A 12 -8.86 37.03 -56.39
N PRO A 13 -8.22 36.90 -57.57
CA PRO A 13 -8.74 35.97 -58.59
C PRO A 13 -7.60 35.17 -59.29
N MET A 14 -7.71 33.84 -59.42
CA MET A 14 -8.16 33.11 -60.64
C MET A 14 -7.54 33.63 -61.95
N MET A 15 -6.88 32.90 -62.86
CA MET A 15 -6.74 31.49 -63.31
C MET A 15 -5.78 31.53 -64.56
N PRO A 16 -5.51 30.48 -65.38
CA PRO A 16 -5.40 29.02 -65.19
C PRO A 16 -4.23 28.31 -65.98
N THR A 17 -4.04 27.02 -65.63
CA THR A 17 -3.75 25.80 -66.46
C THR A 17 -2.54 25.67 -67.40
N GLN A 18 -1.76 24.61 -67.15
CA GLN A 18 -1.67 23.36 -67.95
C GLN A 18 -0.89 22.31 -67.11
N GLU A 19 -1.52 21.30 -66.50
CA GLU A 19 -2.06 20.04 -67.05
C GLU A 19 -0.99 19.00 -67.45
N SER A 20 -0.79 18.01 -66.57
CA SER A 20 -0.61 16.59 -66.93
C SER A 20 -1.12 15.71 -65.78
N ALA A 21 -2.05 14.83 -66.12
CA ALA A 21 -2.88 13.96 -65.26
C ALA A 21 -2.28 12.53 -65.13
N PRO A 22 -3.01 11.49 -64.64
CA PRO A 22 -3.96 11.33 -63.52
C PRO A 22 -3.41 10.28 -62.50
N VAL A 23 -4.02 9.88 -61.38
CA VAL A 23 -5.12 8.90 -61.20
C VAL A 23 -5.37 8.79 -59.68
N ALA A 24 -6.48 9.35 -59.19
CA ALA A 24 -7.65 8.66 -58.64
C ALA A 24 -7.43 7.69 -57.47
N ALA A 25 -7.89 8.13 -56.30
CA ALA A 25 -8.32 7.29 -55.19
C ALA A 25 -9.50 6.40 -55.60
N GLN A 26 -9.57 5.21 -55.00
CA GLN A 26 -10.85 4.51 -54.85
C GLN A 26 -10.98 4.01 -53.42
N GLU A 27 -12.03 4.52 -52.77
CA GLU A 27 -12.74 3.88 -51.68
C GLU A 27 -13.11 2.45 -52.06
N THR A 28 -13.02 1.50 -51.12
CA THR A 28 -13.95 0.38 -51.10
C THR A 28 -14.25 -0.05 -49.67
N ALA A 29 -15.54 -0.34 -49.51
CA ALA A 29 -16.21 -0.87 -48.35
C ALA A 29 -15.59 -2.16 -47.79
N SER A 30 -15.77 -2.37 -46.50
CA SER A 30 -15.84 -3.69 -45.86
C SER A 30 -16.77 -3.50 -44.64
N ALA A 31 -18.07 -3.72 -44.78
CA ALA A 31 -18.73 -5.03 -44.74
C ALA A 31 -18.38 -5.81 -43.45
N GLU A 32 -19.38 -5.85 -42.58
CA GLU A 32 -19.65 -6.84 -41.52
C GLU A 32 -18.72 -8.05 -41.47
N LEU A 33 -18.12 -8.30 -40.30
CA LEU A 33 -18.27 -9.58 -39.62
C LEU A 33 -17.76 -9.51 -38.16
N LEU A 34 -18.58 -10.03 -37.26
CA LEU A 34 -18.23 -10.55 -35.93
C LEU A 34 -17.96 -9.54 -34.80
N LEU A 35 -19.07 -9.04 -34.25
CA LEU A 35 -19.26 -8.95 -32.80
C LEU A 35 -18.78 -10.25 -32.14
N VAL A 36 -17.67 -10.19 -31.40
CA VAL A 36 -17.39 -11.12 -30.32
C VAL A 36 -17.24 -10.29 -29.04
N PRO A 37 -18.10 -10.47 -28.04
CA PRO A 37 -17.92 -9.82 -26.75
C PRO A 37 -16.62 -10.35 -26.12
N VAL A 38 -15.68 -9.46 -25.79
CA VAL A 38 -14.58 -9.81 -24.89
C VAL A 38 -15.21 -9.94 -23.51
N GLU A 39 -15.56 -11.18 -23.16
CA GLU A 39 -15.98 -11.54 -21.80
C GLU A 39 -14.88 -11.13 -20.82
N PRO A 40 -15.20 -10.37 -19.75
CA PRO A 40 -14.25 -10.22 -18.67
C PRO A 40 -14.05 -11.59 -18.02
N GLN A 41 -12.84 -12.13 -18.17
CA GLN A 41 -12.38 -13.34 -17.49
C GLN A 41 -12.49 -13.11 -15.97
N THR A 42 -13.64 -13.47 -15.42
CA THR A 42 -13.88 -13.57 -14.00
C THR A 42 -13.12 -14.79 -13.51
N LYS A 43 -11.89 -14.57 -13.04
CA LYS A 43 -11.17 -15.57 -12.26
C LYS A 43 -12.00 -15.84 -11.01
N ALA A 44 -12.69 -16.98 -11.00
CA ALA A 44 -13.37 -17.51 -9.84
C ALA A 44 -12.33 -17.69 -8.72
N VAL A 45 -12.38 -16.82 -7.72
CA VAL A 45 -11.68 -17.02 -6.46
C VAL A 45 -12.49 -18.06 -5.70
N GLU A 46 -12.02 -19.31 -5.72
CA GLU A 46 -12.51 -20.34 -4.82
C GLU A 46 -12.44 -19.85 -3.37
N PRO A 47 -13.47 -20.10 -2.54
CA PRO A 47 -13.42 -19.73 -1.13
C PRO A 47 -12.42 -20.65 -0.41
N SER A 48 -11.17 -20.18 -0.30
CA SER A 48 -10.17 -20.78 0.58
C SER A 48 -10.77 -20.92 2.00
N PRO A 49 -10.67 -22.11 2.62
CA PRO A 49 -11.23 -22.35 3.93
C PRO A 49 -10.51 -21.45 4.95
N GLN A 50 -11.27 -20.54 5.58
CA GLN A 50 -10.75 -19.66 6.63
C GLN A 50 -10.19 -20.53 7.76
N PRO A 51 -8.86 -20.55 8.02
CA PRO A 51 -8.40 -21.07 9.27
C PRO A 51 -8.85 -20.07 10.34
N GLU A 52 -9.71 -20.52 11.25
CA GLU A 52 -10.04 -19.79 12.46
C GLU A 52 -8.75 -19.73 13.30
N VAL A 53 -7.95 -18.72 13.02
CA VAL A 53 -6.65 -18.50 13.64
C VAL A 53 -6.89 -17.99 15.05
N ASP A 54 -6.82 -18.92 16.00
CA ASP A 54 -6.53 -18.58 17.38
C ASP A 54 -5.17 -17.87 17.39
N LEU A 55 -5.18 -16.54 17.62
CA LEU A 55 -3.99 -15.69 17.65
C LEU A 55 -2.90 -16.24 18.59
N ALA A 56 -3.28 -16.99 19.63
CA ALA A 56 -2.32 -17.67 20.50
C ALA A 56 -1.65 -18.87 19.82
N LYS A 57 -2.36 -19.54 18.91
CA LYS A 57 -1.89 -20.74 18.21
C LYS A 57 -1.08 -20.41 16.96
N VAL A 58 -1.40 -19.34 16.21
CA VAL A 58 -0.52 -18.87 15.12
C VAL A 58 0.72 -18.18 15.66
N ALA A 59 0.65 -17.53 16.83
CA ALA A 59 1.85 -17.11 17.55
C ALA A 59 2.68 -18.32 18.04
N LEU A 60 2.07 -19.42 18.49
CA LEU A 60 2.81 -20.62 18.91
C LEU A 60 3.37 -21.43 17.74
N ASP A 61 2.67 -21.56 16.61
CA ASP A 61 3.15 -22.33 15.44
C ASP A 61 4.21 -21.52 14.65
N ALA A 62 4.09 -20.18 14.64
CA ALA A 62 5.15 -19.29 14.16
C ALA A 62 6.32 -19.15 15.14
N ALA A 63 6.09 -19.22 16.46
CA ALA A 63 7.16 -19.22 17.45
C ALA A 63 7.87 -20.59 17.58
N ALA A 64 7.20 -21.69 17.27
CA ALA A 64 7.79 -23.03 17.25
C ALA A 64 8.73 -23.24 16.05
N LYS A 65 8.50 -22.50 14.95
CA LYS A 65 9.50 -22.29 13.89
C LYS A 65 10.26 -21.01 14.17
N THR A 66 11.18 -21.10 15.13
CA THR A 66 12.19 -20.11 15.49
C THR A 66 12.59 -19.18 14.35
N VAL A 67 11.95 -18.02 14.27
CA VAL A 67 12.49 -16.85 13.57
C VAL A 67 12.32 -15.68 14.54
N ASN A 68 13.20 -15.62 15.54
CA ASN A 68 13.64 -14.29 15.95
C ASN A 68 14.25 -13.67 14.69
N PRO A 69 13.75 -12.53 14.20
CA PRO A 69 14.40 -11.85 13.09
C PRO A 69 15.75 -11.33 13.63
N THR A 70 16.78 -12.16 13.58
CA THR A 70 18.15 -11.74 13.86
C THR A 70 18.58 -10.92 12.66
N TYR A 71 18.53 -9.60 12.79
CA TYR A 71 19.15 -8.69 11.84
C TYR A 71 20.65 -8.91 11.97
N GLN A 72 21.23 -9.74 11.08
CA GLN A 72 22.67 -9.98 11.08
C GLN A 72 23.35 -8.74 10.50
N SER A 73 24.32 -8.19 11.23
CA SER A 73 25.15 -7.11 10.72
C SER A 73 26.06 -7.66 9.62
N THR A 74 25.86 -7.23 8.37
CA THR A 74 26.64 -7.72 7.22
C THR A 74 27.80 -6.81 6.84
N SER A 75 27.98 -5.69 7.53
CA SER A 75 29.00 -4.69 7.23
C SER A 75 29.54 -4.08 8.52
N SER A 76 30.86 -3.85 8.56
CA SER A 76 31.68 -3.36 9.68
C SER A 76 30.95 -2.52 10.75
N ASN A 77 31.24 -2.82 12.03
CA ASN A 77 30.67 -2.34 13.31
C ASN A 77 30.56 -0.80 13.57
N ALA A 78 30.31 0.02 12.56
CA ALA A 78 29.97 1.43 12.75
C ALA A 78 28.69 1.73 11.96
N ILE A 79 27.60 2.04 12.66
CA ILE A 79 26.42 2.69 12.07
C ILE A 79 26.95 3.92 11.33
N SER A 80 26.89 3.90 10.01
CA SER A 80 27.40 5.02 9.22
C SER A 80 26.33 6.12 9.16
N ASN A 81 26.75 7.38 8.99
CA ASN A 81 25.82 8.48 8.73
C ASN A 81 24.91 8.18 7.51
N GLN A 82 25.38 7.34 6.58
CA GLN A 82 24.62 6.90 5.43
C GLN A 82 23.43 6.01 5.80
N ASP A 83 23.55 5.17 6.83
CA ASP A 83 22.47 4.27 7.27
C ASP A 83 21.32 5.04 7.93
N VAL A 84 21.68 6.03 8.75
CA VAL A 84 20.72 7.00 9.31
C VAL A 84 20.07 7.83 8.19
N ALA A 85 20.84 8.20 7.17
CA ALA A 85 20.31 8.92 6.01
C ALA A 85 19.30 8.08 5.22
N TRP A 86 19.52 6.77 5.05
CA TRP A 86 18.55 5.88 4.42
C TRP A 86 17.23 5.84 5.19
N PHE A 87 17.26 5.73 6.52
CA PHE A 87 16.04 5.78 7.32
C PHE A 87 15.30 7.11 7.15
N ASN A 88 15.99 8.24 7.29
CA ASN A 88 15.37 9.57 7.16
C ASN A 88 14.80 9.80 5.76
N GLN A 89 15.51 9.37 4.71
CA GLN A 89 15.03 9.42 3.34
C GLN A 89 13.78 8.55 3.15
N GLY A 90 13.76 7.33 3.71
CA GLY A 90 12.58 6.46 3.66
C GLY A 90 11.36 7.11 4.30
N VAL A 91 11.52 7.79 5.44
CA VAL A 91 10.44 8.55 6.09
C VAL A 91 9.95 9.68 5.20
N GLN A 92 10.86 10.48 4.60
CA GLN A 92 10.47 11.55 3.69
C GLN A 92 9.72 11.00 2.46
N LEU A 93 10.14 9.86 1.92
CA LEU A 93 9.48 9.22 0.79
C LEU A 93 8.07 8.72 1.11
N ILE A 94 7.78 8.37 2.38
CA ILE A 94 6.39 8.09 2.81
C ILE A 94 5.55 9.36 2.71
N GLU A 95 6.04 10.50 3.19
CA GLU A 95 5.33 11.79 3.12
C GLU A 95 5.10 12.22 1.65
N ASP A 96 6.09 11.95 0.79
CA ASP A 96 6.01 12.19 -0.65
C ASP A 96 5.15 11.15 -1.40
N LYS A 97 4.55 10.18 -0.68
CA LYS A 97 3.72 9.08 -1.21
C LYS A 97 4.46 8.11 -2.14
N LYS A 98 5.79 8.09 -2.09
CA LYS A 98 6.68 7.20 -2.87
C LYS A 98 7.00 5.93 -2.10
N TYR A 99 5.98 5.14 -1.81
CA TYR A 99 6.07 4.04 -0.86
C TYR A 99 7.03 2.91 -1.27
N ARG A 100 7.13 2.56 -2.57
CA ARG A 100 8.08 1.53 -3.04
C ARG A 100 9.54 1.96 -2.88
N GLU A 101 9.83 3.23 -3.12
CA GLU A 101 11.17 3.79 -2.90
C GLU A 101 11.49 3.83 -1.40
N ALA A 102 10.51 4.20 -0.56
CA ALA A 102 10.65 4.18 0.90
C ALA A 102 11.02 2.77 1.42
N LEU A 103 10.34 1.73 0.92
CA LEU A 103 10.67 0.33 1.26
C LEU A 103 12.12 -0.02 0.92
N SER A 104 12.60 0.40 -0.25
CA SER A 104 13.99 0.17 -0.65
C SER A 104 14.99 0.85 0.29
N CYS A 105 14.65 2.03 0.80
CA CYS A 105 15.45 2.72 1.81
C CYS A 105 15.46 1.97 3.16
N PHE A 106 14.31 1.48 3.61
CA PHE A 106 14.23 0.72 4.86
C PHE A 106 14.95 -0.62 4.80
N ASP A 107 14.85 -1.35 3.68
CA ASP A 107 15.55 -2.61 3.49
C ASP A 107 17.08 -2.42 3.49
N ARG A 108 17.58 -1.25 3.04
CA ARG A 108 19.00 -0.86 3.14
C ARG A 108 19.40 -0.44 4.56
N ALA A 109 18.52 0.21 5.30
CA ALA A 109 18.80 0.68 6.65
C ALA A 109 18.82 -0.46 7.69
N LEU A 110 17.89 -1.43 7.59
CA LEU A 110 17.68 -2.48 8.59
C LEU A 110 18.97 -3.21 9.03
N PRO A 111 19.85 -3.69 8.13
CA PRO A 111 21.04 -4.46 8.52
C PRO A 111 22.03 -3.65 9.39
N ALA A 112 22.11 -2.34 9.17
CA ALA A 112 23.05 -1.48 9.90
C ALA A 112 22.65 -1.28 11.37
N PHE A 113 21.37 -1.43 11.69
CA PHE A 113 20.83 -1.26 13.04
C PHE A 113 20.66 -2.58 13.79
N ALA A 114 21.33 -3.65 13.35
CA ALA A 114 21.30 -4.99 13.97
C ALA A 114 21.46 -5.02 15.50
N GLY A 115 22.17 -4.05 16.09
CA GLY A 115 22.36 -3.93 17.55
C GLY A 115 21.52 -2.84 18.23
N ASP A 116 20.64 -2.16 17.50
CA ASP A 116 19.75 -1.12 18.00
C ASP A 116 18.29 -1.53 17.76
N ASP A 117 17.77 -2.31 18.71
CA ASP A 117 16.38 -2.75 18.72
C ASP A 117 15.38 -1.59 18.57
N ALA A 118 15.69 -0.41 19.12
CA ALA A 118 14.76 0.72 19.07
C ALA A 118 14.68 1.26 17.64
N MET A 119 15.83 1.37 16.97
CA MET A 119 15.86 1.79 15.59
C MET A 119 15.25 0.73 14.66
N ILE A 120 15.52 -0.56 14.89
CA ILE A 120 14.88 -1.64 14.13
C ILE A 120 13.35 -1.54 14.23
N ILE A 121 12.80 -1.41 15.44
CA ILE A 121 11.35 -1.23 15.65
C ILE A 121 10.82 -0.02 14.88
N ARG A 122 11.54 1.11 14.91
CA ARG A 122 11.15 2.32 14.14
C ARG A 122 11.16 2.08 12.63
N ILE A 123 12.17 1.39 12.10
CA ILE A 123 12.26 1.09 10.67
C ILE A 123 11.13 0.15 10.26
N LEU A 124 10.89 -0.93 11.01
CA LEU A 124 9.82 -1.88 10.75
C LEU A 124 8.43 -1.24 10.79
N ASN A 125 8.20 -0.30 11.72
CA ASN A 125 6.94 0.44 11.78
C ASN A 125 6.72 1.28 10.51
N ASN A 126 7.75 1.99 10.04
CA ASN A 126 7.64 2.77 8.81
C ASN A 126 7.53 1.89 7.56
N ARG A 127 8.24 0.76 7.54
CA ARG A 127 8.10 -0.26 6.50
C ARG A 127 6.68 -0.81 6.44
N GLY A 128 6.07 -1.09 7.59
CA GLY A 128 4.66 -1.47 7.71
C GLY A 128 3.71 -0.40 7.17
N ASN A 129 3.93 0.87 7.51
CA ASN A 129 3.16 2.00 6.97
C ASN A 129 3.26 2.07 5.44
N ALA A 130 4.46 1.90 4.87
CA ALA A 130 4.65 1.91 3.43
C ALA A 130 3.89 0.75 2.74
N PHE A 131 3.91 -0.47 3.30
CA PHE A 131 3.10 -1.56 2.79
C PHE A 131 1.60 -1.31 2.94
N TYR A 132 1.16 -0.68 4.02
CA TYR A 132 -0.24 -0.31 4.22
C TYR A 132 -0.73 0.61 3.09
N PHE A 133 0.04 1.66 2.76
CA PHE A 133 -0.32 2.57 1.67
C PHE A 133 -0.20 1.96 0.27
N LEU A 134 0.53 0.86 0.13
CA LEU A 134 0.55 0.04 -1.09
C LEU A 134 -0.58 -1.02 -1.13
N GLU A 135 -1.44 -1.05 -0.11
CA GLU A 135 -2.49 -2.07 0.06
C GLU A 135 -1.94 -3.50 0.16
N GLU A 136 -0.64 -3.66 0.45
CA GLU A 136 0.03 -4.94 0.68
C GLU A 136 -0.17 -5.36 2.15
N TYR A 137 -1.42 -5.49 2.58
CA TYR A 137 -1.82 -5.68 3.99
C TYR A 137 -1.15 -6.88 4.70
N PRO A 138 -0.92 -8.04 4.07
CA PRO A 138 -0.21 -9.15 4.72
C PRO A 138 1.23 -8.77 5.13
N LYS A 139 1.97 -8.06 4.26
CA LYS A 139 3.36 -7.61 4.53
C LYS A 139 3.42 -6.46 5.54
N CYS A 140 2.39 -5.61 5.52
CA CYS A 140 2.18 -4.60 6.55
C CYS A 140 2.10 -5.25 7.94
N VAL A 141 1.20 -6.22 8.08
CA VAL A 141 1.03 -6.98 9.33
C VAL A 141 2.30 -7.73 9.72
N GLU A 142 2.99 -8.37 8.78
CA GLU A 142 4.27 -9.04 9.03
C GLU A 142 5.31 -8.06 9.61
N SER A 143 5.46 -6.87 9.02
CA SER A 143 6.42 -5.86 9.49
C SER A 143 6.12 -5.41 10.93
N TYR A 144 4.84 -5.22 11.27
CA TYR A 144 4.46 -4.87 12.64
C TYR A 144 4.64 -6.02 13.64
N HIS A 145 4.37 -7.27 13.23
CA HIS A 145 4.65 -8.43 14.08
C HIS A 145 6.13 -8.57 14.38
N GLN A 146 7.00 -8.38 13.39
CA GLN A 146 8.45 -8.37 13.61
C GLN A 146 8.86 -7.31 14.64
N ALA A 147 8.29 -6.10 14.57
CA ALA A 147 8.54 -5.05 15.57
C ALA A 147 8.06 -5.46 16.98
N MET A 148 6.89 -6.12 17.08
CA MET A 148 6.35 -6.61 18.34
C MET A 148 7.15 -7.76 18.94
N MET A 149 7.81 -8.59 18.14
CA MET A 149 8.65 -9.70 18.63
C MET A 149 9.95 -9.21 19.29
N ILE A 150 10.44 -8.02 18.91
CA ILE A 150 11.65 -7.43 19.50
C ILE A 150 11.32 -6.91 20.91
N ARG A 151 10.45 -5.90 21.01
CA ARG A 151 10.00 -5.35 22.30
C ARG A 151 8.51 -5.00 22.26
N PRO A 152 7.62 -5.90 22.74
CA PRO A 152 6.18 -5.69 22.72
C PRO A 152 5.68 -4.43 23.46
N THR A 153 6.45 -3.97 24.45
CA THR A 153 6.12 -2.81 25.28
C THR A 153 6.47 -1.48 24.63
N GLU A 154 7.39 -1.47 23.65
CA GLU A 154 7.84 -0.26 22.97
C GLU A 154 7.06 0.04 21.69
N VAL A 155 6.27 -0.93 21.21
CA VAL A 155 5.37 -0.71 20.09
C VAL A 155 4.29 0.30 20.51
N ARG A 156 4.33 1.48 19.87
CA ARG A 156 3.37 2.57 20.11
C ARG A 156 1.97 2.17 19.64
N GLY A 157 0.95 2.77 20.24
CA GLY A 157 -0.42 2.46 19.90
C GLY A 157 -0.79 2.85 18.46
N GLU A 158 -0.13 3.84 17.85
CA GLU A 158 -0.32 4.19 16.43
C GLU A 158 0.01 3.02 15.50
N THR A 159 1.09 2.30 15.79
CA THR A 159 1.47 1.09 15.06
C THR A 159 0.38 0.03 15.16
N LEU A 160 -0.14 -0.22 16.37
CA LEU A 160 -1.21 -1.19 16.60
C LEU A 160 -2.53 -0.77 15.94
N TYR A 161 -2.82 0.53 15.91
CA TYR A 161 -3.98 1.06 15.21
C TYR A 161 -3.87 0.76 13.71
N ASN A 162 -2.73 1.06 13.07
CA ASN A 162 -2.52 0.77 11.65
C ASN A 162 -2.56 -0.73 11.36
N MET A 163 -1.99 -1.57 12.23
CA MET A 163 -2.09 -3.02 12.14
C MET A 163 -3.55 -3.49 12.22
N GLY A 164 -4.35 -2.90 13.12
CA GLY A 164 -5.78 -3.17 13.23
C GLY A 164 -6.54 -2.80 11.95
N THR A 165 -6.20 -1.68 11.33
CA THR A 165 -6.77 -1.28 10.05
C THR A 165 -6.40 -2.26 8.94
N ALA A 166 -5.12 -2.67 8.84
CA ALA A 166 -4.70 -3.68 7.87
C ALA A 166 -5.44 -5.02 8.05
N TYR A 167 -5.66 -5.46 9.29
CA TYR A 167 -6.48 -6.64 9.56
C TYR A 167 -7.95 -6.47 9.13
N ALA A 168 -8.52 -5.29 9.33
CA ALA A 168 -9.89 -4.99 8.93
C ALA A 168 -10.06 -5.03 7.40
N GLU A 169 -9.09 -4.51 6.65
CA GLU A 169 -9.07 -4.58 5.18
C GLU A 169 -8.95 -6.01 4.65
N MET A 170 -8.28 -6.89 5.41
CA MET A 170 -8.24 -8.33 5.11
C MET A 170 -9.46 -9.11 5.64
N GLU A 171 -10.53 -8.42 6.06
CA GLU A 171 -11.74 -8.98 6.68
C GLU A 171 -11.49 -9.82 7.95
N ARG A 172 -10.32 -9.69 8.57
CA ARG A 172 -9.95 -10.35 9.83
C ARG A 172 -10.39 -9.50 11.02
N TYR A 173 -11.70 -9.31 11.14
CA TYR A 173 -12.27 -8.36 12.09
C TYR A 173 -11.98 -8.67 13.56
N ARG A 174 -11.89 -9.94 13.95
CA ARG A 174 -11.52 -10.32 15.33
C ARG A 174 -10.10 -9.87 15.69
N ASP A 175 -9.17 -9.97 14.76
CA ASP A 175 -7.78 -9.58 14.96
C ASP A 175 -7.66 -8.05 14.96
N ALA A 176 -8.39 -7.38 14.06
CA ALA A 176 -8.50 -5.93 14.01
C ALA A 176 -8.97 -5.35 15.36
N ILE A 177 -10.05 -5.90 15.94
CA ILE A 177 -10.58 -5.47 17.23
C ILE A 177 -9.52 -5.55 18.33
N LYS A 178 -8.82 -6.68 18.43
CA LYS A 178 -7.75 -6.86 19.44
C LYS A 178 -6.64 -5.83 19.27
N CYS A 179 -6.26 -5.52 18.04
CA CYS A 179 -5.25 -4.49 17.76
C CYS A 179 -5.71 -3.11 18.23
N PHE A 180 -6.94 -2.72 17.91
CA PHE A 180 -7.49 -1.43 18.35
C PHE A 180 -7.64 -1.33 19.88
N GLU A 181 -8.03 -2.42 20.55
CA GLU A 181 -8.09 -2.49 22.01
C GLU A 181 -6.72 -2.33 22.65
N GLN A 182 -5.72 -3.03 22.11
CA GLN A 182 -4.33 -2.93 22.58
C GLN A 182 -3.66 -1.61 22.24
N ALA A 183 -4.12 -0.91 21.21
CA ALA A 183 -3.64 0.40 20.81
C ALA A 183 -3.99 1.45 21.87
N MET A 184 -5.25 1.53 22.29
CA MET A 184 -5.77 2.60 23.18
C MET A 184 -4.93 2.93 24.43
N PRO A 185 -4.38 1.97 25.20
CA PRO A 185 -3.55 2.27 26.38
C PRO A 185 -2.12 2.71 26.05
N ARG A 186 -1.67 2.64 24.79
CA ARG A 186 -0.27 2.88 24.37
C ARG A 186 -0.05 4.25 23.74
N GLY A 187 -0.50 5.29 24.44
CA GLY A 187 -0.19 6.68 24.09
C GLY A 187 -0.96 7.25 22.89
N LEU A 188 -2.10 6.65 22.48
CA LEU A 188 -2.97 7.30 21.51
C LEU A 188 -3.48 8.64 22.06
N SER A 189 -3.62 9.63 21.17
CA SER A 189 -4.42 10.82 21.45
C SER A 189 -5.88 10.44 21.70
N ASP A 190 -6.62 11.26 22.45
CA ASP A 190 -8.02 10.95 22.76
C ASP A 190 -8.88 10.87 21.50
N GLU A 191 -8.54 11.66 20.48
CA GLU A 191 -9.17 11.56 19.17
C GLU A 191 -8.86 10.24 18.47
N ALA A 192 -7.61 9.78 18.51
CA ALA A 192 -7.26 8.46 17.99
C ALA A 192 -7.96 7.33 18.78
N LYS A 193 -8.13 7.47 20.10
CA LYS A 193 -8.91 6.50 20.90
C LYS A 193 -10.38 6.48 20.51
N ARG A 194 -11.00 7.63 20.21
CA ARG A 194 -12.38 7.69 19.68
C ARG A 194 -12.48 6.96 18.35
N ARG A 195 -11.58 7.26 17.41
CA ARG A 195 -11.51 6.55 16.11
C ARG A 195 -11.33 5.04 16.29
N ALA A 196 -10.47 4.61 17.22
CA ALA A 196 -10.29 3.19 17.53
C ALA A 196 -11.60 2.53 18.01
N LYS A 197 -12.37 3.19 18.88
CA LYS A 197 -13.68 2.69 19.34
C LYS A 197 -14.69 2.58 18.20
N ASP A 198 -14.71 3.56 17.30
CA ASP A 198 -15.58 3.52 16.12
C ASP A 198 -15.22 2.37 15.18
N GLN A 199 -13.92 2.13 14.95
CA GLN A 199 -13.44 0.99 14.18
C GLN A 199 -13.78 -0.34 14.83
N ILE A 200 -13.65 -0.46 16.16
CA ILE A 200 -14.09 -1.65 16.91
C ILE A 200 -15.59 -1.89 16.70
N ARG A 201 -16.43 -0.85 16.79
CA ARG A 201 -17.87 -0.96 16.54
C ARG A 201 -18.16 -1.42 15.12
N ARG A 202 -17.48 -0.85 14.11
CA ARG A 202 -17.60 -1.24 12.71
C ARG A 202 -17.20 -2.70 12.50
N CYS A 203 -16.05 -3.12 13.01
CA CYS A 203 -15.55 -4.48 12.92
C CYS A 203 -16.52 -5.49 13.55
N ASN A 204 -17.12 -5.15 14.69
CA ASN A 204 -18.13 -6.00 15.34
C ASN A 204 -19.39 -6.20 14.47
N ILE A 205 -19.85 -5.15 13.78
CA ILE A 205 -21.01 -5.26 12.87
C ILE A 205 -20.66 -6.16 11.68
N LEU A 206 -19.49 -5.95 11.07
CA LEU A 206 -19.02 -6.72 9.92
C LEU A 206 -18.80 -8.20 10.28
N GLN A 207 -18.19 -8.48 11.44
CA GLN A 207 -18.03 -9.85 11.94
C GLN A 207 -19.38 -10.56 12.12
N LYS A 208 -20.37 -9.89 12.71
CA LYS A 208 -21.71 -10.46 12.87
C LYS A 208 -22.38 -10.76 11.53
N ALA A 209 -22.19 -9.87 10.54
CA ALA A 209 -22.70 -10.07 9.19
C ALA A 209 -22.04 -11.29 8.50
N MET A 210 -20.70 -11.42 8.63
CA MET A 210 -19.92 -12.57 8.17
C MET A 210 -20.39 -13.88 8.81
N ASP A 211 -20.54 -13.91 10.13
CA ASP A 211 -21.00 -15.09 10.87
C ASP A 211 -22.40 -15.51 10.44
N LYS A 212 -23.31 -14.55 10.22
CA LYS A 212 -24.67 -14.81 9.72
C LYS A 212 -24.65 -15.36 8.29
N LYS A 213 -23.77 -14.85 7.42
CA LYS A 213 -23.60 -15.34 6.05
C LYS A 213 -23.03 -16.77 6.04
N ARG A 214 -22.10 -17.07 6.94
CA ARG A 214 -21.50 -18.41 7.11
C ARG A 214 -22.50 -19.45 7.60
N LYS A 215 -23.40 -19.10 8.52
CA LYS A 215 -24.48 -19.99 9.02
C LYS A 215 -25.58 -20.28 7.99
N LYS A 216 -25.66 -19.48 6.91
CA LYS A 216 -26.67 -19.60 5.85
C LYS A 216 -26.17 -20.38 4.62
N ARG A 217 -24.88 -20.71 4.58
CA ARG A 217 -24.25 -21.55 3.55
C ARG A 217 -24.23 -22.99 4.03
#